data_AF-A0A7T4ULT6-F1
#
_entry.id   AF-A0A7T4ULT6-F1
#
_cell.length_a   1.000
_cell.length_b   1.000
_cell.length_c   1.000
_cell.angle_alpha   90.00
_cell.angle_beta   90.00
_cell.angle_gamma   90.00
#
_symmetry.space_group_name_H-M   'P 1'
#
loop_
_entity.id
_entity.type
_entity.pdbx_description
1 polymer ?
#
loop_
_entity_poly.entity_id
_entity_poly.type
_entity_poly.pdbx_seq_one_letter_code
_entity_poly.pdbx_strand_id
1 'polypeptide(L)'
;MKTLYPFVISTLVVTFVGCNPSPKATDTSKETTEVTKKIITLTDFKKIKGVDNIQDVPFQLFTKLDSVHFFMAPSKDADHLKVAKNKLDNYYGFEEFDDFYAIHFSIDNNISNSIEAFVLKSEFTASFDLTLEGKDLYEIRSSLLKKTQDFKNKSFRKFGTIAEVSAQEFKTASKNRIDEVLVKNPKVKLKDGNWVYTENGKETTIVQHENVHTEDGMLSNEYIGQSPTLNLEIFKEESPEVYDMYYSFYTIKPEVNFRTFTGGYPQIIPGKNWISYVNSNNDVGSDFTINKYAEQVSDQENLLYINFTNFKIADHKKAFWADNDTFYAEVFPTNSAPAKGKNQKTAYIKIQLKPNLF
;
A
#
# COMPACT_ATOMS: atom_id res chain seq x y z
N MET A 1 21.37 44.42 23.61
CA MET A 1 21.36 45.85 24.00
C MET A 1 22.17 46.64 22.99
N LYS A 2 21.77 47.89 22.77
CA LYS A 2 22.06 48.77 21.63
C LYS A 2 23.55 49.11 21.45
N THR A 3 23.97 49.20 20.18
CA THR A 3 24.99 50.16 19.73
C THR A 3 24.70 50.57 18.28
N LEU A 4 24.14 51.77 18.16
CA LEU A 4 24.10 52.63 16.96
C LEU A 4 25.32 53.54 17.03
N TYR A 5 25.98 53.83 15.91
CA TYR A 5 26.77 55.06 15.66
C TYR A 5 27.20 55.13 14.17
N PRO A 6 27.57 56.31 13.62
CA PRO A 6 26.67 57.08 12.76
C PRO A 6 27.24 57.37 11.36
N PHE A 7 26.38 57.98 10.55
CA PHE A 7 26.67 58.76 9.35
C PHE A 7 27.88 59.71 9.49
N VAL A 8 28.69 59.80 8.43
CA VAL A 8 29.46 61.00 8.07
C VAL A 8 29.22 61.30 6.59
N ILE A 9 28.64 62.47 6.34
CA ILE A 9 28.45 63.11 5.03
C ILE A 9 29.68 64.00 4.82
N SER A 10 30.28 63.94 3.63
CA SER A 10 31.22 64.96 3.17
C SER A 10 31.01 65.20 1.68
N THR A 11 30.30 66.28 1.39
CA THR A 11 30.21 66.94 0.09
C THR A 11 31.43 67.83 -0.13
N LEU A 12 32.02 67.76 -1.33
CA LEU A 12 32.85 68.84 -1.88
C LEU A 12 32.57 68.93 -3.38
N VAL A 13 32.36 70.17 -3.83
CA VAL A 13 31.64 70.57 -5.03
C VAL A 13 32.53 71.57 -5.79
N VAL A 14 32.74 71.28 -7.09
CA VAL A 14 33.17 72.09 -8.26
C VAL A 14 34.63 72.58 -8.38
N THR A 15 35.29 72.26 -9.50
CA THR A 15 35.44 73.22 -10.64
C THR A 15 35.97 72.59 -11.93
N PHE A 16 35.39 73.09 -13.03
CA PHE A 16 35.61 72.78 -14.44
C PHE A 16 36.92 73.36 -14.99
N VAL A 17 37.67 72.56 -15.76
CA VAL A 17 38.39 72.89 -17.01
C VAL A 17 38.82 71.54 -17.62
N GLY A 18 38.72 71.19 -18.90
CA GLY A 18 38.38 71.87 -20.15
C GLY A 18 38.24 70.79 -21.27
N CYS A 19 37.55 71.13 -22.36
CA CYS A 19 37.35 70.30 -23.54
C CYS A 19 38.60 70.19 -24.43
N ASN A 20 38.87 69.00 -24.98
CA ASN A 20 38.81 68.77 -26.44
C ASN A 20 38.85 67.27 -26.82
N PRO A 21 38.33 66.89 -28.01
CA PRO A 21 37.66 65.62 -28.27
C PRO A 21 38.56 64.56 -28.88
N SER A 22 38.26 63.28 -28.63
CA SER A 22 38.79 62.14 -29.41
C SER A 22 37.65 61.46 -30.20
N PRO A 23 37.95 60.88 -31.37
CA PRO A 23 36.97 60.67 -32.43
C PRO A 23 36.08 59.45 -32.19
N LYS A 24 34.85 59.59 -32.70
CA LYS A 24 33.77 58.62 -32.76
C LYS A 24 34.25 57.20 -33.10
N ALA A 25 34.08 56.27 -32.16
CA ALA A 25 33.84 54.88 -32.48
C ALA A 25 32.33 54.69 -32.61
N THR A 26 31.90 54.22 -33.78
CA THR A 26 30.54 53.79 -34.09
C THR A 26 30.05 52.75 -33.09
N ASP A 27 29.10 53.15 -32.24
CA ASP A 27 28.23 52.22 -31.51
C ASP A 27 27.46 51.40 -32.55
N THR A 28 27.94 50.19 -32.79
CA THR A 28 27.11 49.15 -33.38
C THR A 28 26.20 48.72 -32.24
N SER A 29 24.97 49.23 -32.22
CA SER A 29 23.92 48.74 -31.33
C SER A 29 23.78 47.23 -31.58
N LYS A 30 24.40 46.42 -30.72
CA LYS A 30 23.86 45.10 -30.46
C LYS A 30 22.54 45.36 -29.76
N GLU A 31 21.46 45.31 -30.53
CA GLU A 31 20.15 45.03 -29.98
C GLU A 31 20.32 43.78 -29.12
N THR A 32 20.49 43.97 -27.81
CA THR A 32 20.16 42.94 -26.84
C THR A 32 18.68 42.72 -27.01
N THR A 33 18.33 41.71 -27.78
CA THR A 33 16.99 41.14 -27.79
C THR A 33 16.71 40.74 -26.35
N GLU A 34 15.97 41.57 -25.62
CA GLU A 34 15.33 41.13 -24.38
C GLU A 34 14.38 40.00 -24.78
N VAL A 35 14.86 38.77 -24.66
CA VAL A 35 14.00 37.59 -24.71
C VAL A 35 13.11 37.69 -23.47
N THR A 36 11.97 38.32 -23.64
CA THR A 36 10.89 38.29 -22.67
C THR A 36 10.46 36.83 -22.60
N LYS A 37 10.99 36.08 -21.61
CA LYS A 37 10.58 34.70 -21.39
C LYS A 37 9.06 34.71 -21.22
N LYS A 38 8.35 34.03 -22.12
CA LYS A 38 6.90 33.89 -22.08
C LYS A 38 6.53 33.37 -20.69
N ILE A 39 5.65 34.08 -19.97
CA ILE A 39 5.09 33.57 -18.72
C ILE A 39 4.14 32.44 -19.11
N ILE A 40 4.53 31.21 -18.80
CA ILE A 40 3.71 30.03 -19.03
C ILE A 40 2.62 29.96 -17.95
N THR A 41 1.42 29.60 -18.37
CA THR A 41 0.23 29.44 -17.52
C THR A 41 -0.45 28.12 -17.82
N LEU A 42 -1.37 27.67 -16.96
CA LEU A 42 -2.11 26.42 -17.17
C LEU A 42 -2.89 26.40 -18.50
N THR A 43 -3.27 27.56 -19.03
CA THR A 43 -3.97 27.67 -20.31
C THR A 43 -3.09 27.40 -21.53
N ASP A 44 -1.77 27.41 -21.37
CA ASP A 44 -0.83 27.09 -22.45
C ASP A 44 -0.69 25.59 -22.71
N PHE A 45 -1.12 24.75 -21.76
CA PHE A 45 -1.06 23.29 -21.88
C PHE A 45 -2.21 22.76 -22.75
N LYS A 46 -1.96 21.62 -23.39
CA LYS A 46 -2.95 20.93 -24.22
C LYS A 46 -4.14 20.51 -23.37
N LYS A 47 -5.33 21.00 -23.70
CA LYS A 47 -6.58 20.56 -23.07
C LYS A 47 -6.94 19.15 -23.52
N ILE A 48 -7.43 18.36 -22.59
CA ILE A 48 -7.84 16.97 -22.79
C ILE A 48 -9.16 16.69 -22.08
N LYS A 49 -9.79 15.57 -22.42
CA LYS A 49 -10.84 15.00 -21.57
C LYS A 49 -10.18 14.48 -20.29
N GLY A 50 -10.72 14.84 -19.14
CA GLY A 50 -10.23 14.35 -17.86
C GLY A 50 -10.49 12.86 -17.64
N VAL A 51 -9.98 12.35 -16.54
CA VAL A 51 -10.17 10.96 -16.10
C VAL A 51 -11.53 10.81 -15.45
N ASP A 52 -12.44 10.07 -16.10
CA ASP A 52 -13.78 9.80 -15.57
C ASP A 52 -13.77 8.72 -14.47
N ASN A 53 -12.92 7.69 -14.62
CA ASN A 53 -12.77 6.60 -13.67
C ASN A 53 -11.28 6.31 -13.42
N ILE A 54 -10.88 6.34 -12.14
CA ILE A 54 -9.49 6.17 -11.72
C ILE A 54 -8.98 4.75 -12.03
N GLN A 55 -9.87 3.76 -12.11
CA GLN A 55 -9.52 2.38 -12.46
C GLN A 55 -9.05 2.23 -13.92
N ASP A 56 -9.40 3.19 -14.78
CA ASP A 56 -9.03 3.16 -16.20
C ASP A 56 -7.68 3.86 -16.46
N VAL A 57 -7.05 4.42 -15.43
CA VAL A 57 -5.75 5.08 -15.54
C VAL A 57 -4.63 4.04 -15.57
N PRO A 58 -3.63 4.17 -16.48
CA PRO A 58 -2.51 3.23 -16.55
C PRO A 58 -1.70 3.10 -15.25
N PHE A 59 -1.42 4.22 -14.57
CA PHE A 59 -0.79 4.25 -13.26
C PHE A 59 -0.96 5.61 -12.57
N GLN A 60 -0.86 5.63 -11.24
CA GLN A 60 -0.89 6.87 -10.45
C GLN A 60 0.53 7.32 -10.12
N LEU A 61 0.72 8.63 -9.92
CA LEU A 61 1.98 9.23 -9.53
C LEU A 61 1.85 9.94 -8.17
N PHE A 62 2.89 9.81 -7.36
CA PHE A 62 2.96 10.41 -6.02
C PHE A 62 4.20 11.29 -5.91
N THR A 63 4.06 12.45 -5.26
CA THR A 63 5.21 13.32 -4.97
C THR A 63 5.23 13.72 -3.50
N LYS A 64 6.45 13.80 -2.93
CA LYS A 64 6.70 14.35 -1.59
C LYS A 64 7.06 15.85 -1.65
N LEU A 65 7.19 16.43 -2.84
CA LEU A 65 7.56 17.83 -3.02
C LEU A 65 6.34 18.75 -2.83
N ASP A 66 6.58 19.94 -2.28
CA ASP A 66 5.55 20.98 -2.14
C ASP A 66 5.23 21.68 -3.47
N SER A 67 6.07 21.47 -4.49
CA SER A 67 5.87 21.98 -5.84
C SER A 67 6.59 21.11 -6.85
N VAL A 68 6.04 21.01 -8.06
CA VAL A 68 6.55 20.21 -9.17
C VAL A 68 6.57 21.05 -10.45
N HIS A 69 7.29 20.59 -11.46
CA HIS A 69 7.35 21.26 -12.75
C HIS A 69 6.50 20.52 -13.78
N PHE A 70 5.59 21.26 -14.42
CA PHE A 70 4.83 20.80 -15.57
C PHE A 70 5.49 21.34 -16.83
N PHE A 71 5.97 20.45 -17.69
CA PHE A 71 6.62 20.78 -18.95
C PHE A 71 5.63 20.61 -20.10
N MET A 72 5.73 21.47 -21.12
CA MET A 72 4.88 21.40 -22.30
C MET A 72 5.28 20.28 -23.29
N ALA A 73 6.50 19.76 -23.15
CA ALA A 73 7.05 18.64 -23.91
C ALA A 73 7.99 17.82 -23.00
N PRO A 74 8.28 16.53 -23.30
CA PRO A 74 9.16 15.68 -22.49
C PRO A 74 10.63 16.03 -22.71
N SER A 75 11.02 17.27 -22.43
CA SER A 75 12.38 17.78 -22.54
C SER A 75 12.69 18.76 -21.41
N LYS A 76 13.89 18.68 -20.85
CA LYS A 76 14.36 19.58 -19.78
C LYS A 76 14.50 21.03 -20.24
N ASP A 77 14.66 21.25 -21.55
CA ASP A 77 14.76 22.58 -22.15
C ASP A 77 13.38 23.13 -22.56
N ALA A 78 12.30 22.38 -22.38
CA ALA A 78 10.96 22.83 -22.70
C ALA A 78 10.48 23.91 -21.71
N ASP A 79 9.63 24.79 -22.22
CA ASP A 79 8.85 25.72 -21.40
C ASP A 79 8.07 24.94 -20.33
N HIS A 80 8.11 25.45 -19.10
CA HIS A 80 7.51 24.80 -17.96
C HIS A 80 6.84 25.77 -17.00
N LEU A 81 5.88 25.24 -16.24
CA LEU A 81 5.18 25.91 -15.16
C LEU A 81 5.50 25.20 -13.85
N LYS A 82 5.95 25.95 -12.85
CA LYS A 82 6.06 25.45 -11.49
C LYS A 82 4.68 25.49 -10.83
N VAL A 83 4.18 24.31 -10.43
CA VAL A 83 2.86 24.13 -9.82
C VAL A 83 3.05 23.76 -8.36
N ALA A 84 2.42 24.52 -7.45
CA ALA A 84 2.37 24.18 -6.04
C ALA A 84 1.42 22.99 -5.84
N LYS A 85 1.84 22.02 -5.03
CA LYS A 85 1.03 20.83 -4.73
C LYS A 85 -0.11 21.21 -3.78
N ASN A 86 -1.34 20.88 -4.17
CA ASN A 86 -2.49 20.85 -3.28
C ASN A 86 -2.70 19.45 -2.69
N LYS A 87 -3.32 19.37 -1.52
CA LYS A 87 -3.68 18.09 -0.87
C LYS A 87 -4.65 17.25 -1.70
N LEU A 88 -5.47 17.91 -2.50
CA LEU A 88 -6.48 17.26 -3.33
C LEU A 88 -5.99 16.99 -4.76
N ASP A 89 -4.75 17.33 -5.10
CA ASP A 89 -4.22 17.10 -6.44
C ASP A 89 -3.99 15.61 -6.68
N ASN A 90 -4.45 15.13 -7.83
CA ASN A 90 -4.23 13.78 -8.31
C ASN A 90 -3.44 13.82 -9.62
N TYR A 91 -2.39 13.01 -9.71
CA TYR A 91 -1.52 12.92 -10.88
C TYR A 91 -1.67 11.54 -11.52
N TYR A 92 -2.30 11.50 -12.68
CA TYR A 92 -2.59 10.28 -13.42
C TYR A 92 -1.60 10.13 -14.57
N GLY A 93 -0.75 9.10 -14.52
CA GLY A 93 0.24 8.84 -15.55
C GLY A 93 -0.30 7.95 -16.68
N PHE A 94 0.07 8.28 -17.91
CA PHE A 94 -0.41 7.59 -19.12
C PHE A 94 0.70 6.99 -19.95
N GLU A 95 1.83 7.69 -20.07
CA GLU A 95 2.96 7.25 -20.87
C GLU A 95 4.28 7.60 -20.17
N GLU A 96 5.30 6.79 -20.44
CA GLU A 96 6.64 6.99 -19.95
C GLU A 96 7.58 7.36 -21.08
N PHE A 97 8.34 8.43 -20.86
CA PHE A 97 9.49 8.83 -21.65
C PHE A 97 10.74 8.59 -20.80
N ASP A 98 11.93 8.93 -21.31
CA ASP A 98 13.20 8.71 -20.60
C ASP A 98 13.18 9.30 -19.19
N ASP A 99 13.16 10.63 -19.09
CA ASP A 99 13.18 11.37 -17.81
C ASP A 99 11.79 11.85 -17.37
N PHE A 100 10.74 11.56 -18.14
CA PHE A 100 9.41 12.14 -17.94
C PHE A 100 8.29 11.10 -17.86
N TYR A 101 7.23 11.46 -17.16
CA TYR A 101 5.90 10.88 -17.31
C TYR A 101 5.00 11.88 -18.05
N ALA A 102 4.19 11.42 -19.00
CA ALA A 102 3.01 12.17 -19.43
C ALA A 102 1.89 11.96 -18.42
N ILE A 103 1.26 13.06 -18.00
CA ILE A 103 0.16 13.05 -17.03
C ILE A 103 -1.08 13.72 -17.59
N HIS A 104 -2.24 13.26 -17.12
CA HIS A 104 -3.48 14.02 -17.17
C HIS A 104 -3.71 14.65 -15.79
N PHE A 105 -3.86 15.97 -15.76
CA PHE A 105 -4.07 16.74 -14.53
C PHE A 105 -5.38 17.53 -14.61
N SER A 106 -6.27 17.30 -13.63
CA SER A 106 -7.53 18.03 -13.49
C SER A 106 -7.30 19.30 -12.68
N ILE A 107 -7.49 20.47 -13.28
CA ILE A 107 -7.35 21.75 -12.59
C ILE A 107 -8.54 21.92 -11.63
N ASP A 108 -8.26 22.25 -10.37
CA ASP A 108 -9.25 22.39 -9.29
C ASP A 108 -10.16 21.16 -9.12
N ASN A 109 -9.64 19.96 -9.42
CA ASN A 109 -10.41 18.71 -9.40
C ASN A 109 -11.65 18.72 -10.31
N ASN A 110 -11.63 19.53 -11.37
CA ASN A 110 -12.67 19.56 -12.38
C ASN A 110 -12.23 18.75 -13.61
N ILE A 111 -12.82 17.57 -13.80
CA ILE A 111 -12.51 16.64 -14.90
C ILE A 111 -12.72 17.32 -16.28
N SER A 112 -13.71 18.21 -16.40
CA SER A 112 -13.98 18.98 -17.62
C SER A 112 -12.91 20.04 -17.92
N ASN A 113 -12.02 20.32 -16.96
CA ASN A 113 -10.92 21.26 -17.06
C ASN A 113 -9.58 20.55 -16.81
N SER A 114 -9.25 19.61 -17.70
CA SER A 114 -8.03 18.81 -17.59
C SER A 114 -7.01 19.18 -18.67
N ILE A 115 -5.74 19.05 -18.32
CA ILE A 115 -4.60 19.29 -19.21
C ILE A 115 -3.70 18.06 -19.30
N GLU A 116 -3.02 17.92 -20.43
CA GLU A 116 -1.87 17.05 -20.59
C GLU A 116 -0.60 17.85 -20.25
N ALA A 117 0.23 17.29 -19.39
CA ALA A 117 1.53 17.86 -19.02
C ALA A 117 2.58 16.75 -18.92
N PHE A 118 3.86 17.12 -19.01
CA PHE A 118 4.97 16.22 -18.76
C PHE A 118 5.61 16.56 -17.42
N VAL A 119 5.91 15.57 -16.60
CA VAL A 119 6.54 15.77 -15.28
C VAL A 119 7.79 14.92 -15.14
N LEU A 120 8.77 15.40 -14.38
CA LEU A 120 10.03 14.69 -14.20
C LEU A 120 9.85 13.45 -13.33
N LYS A 121 10.47 12.32 -13.73
CA LYS A 121 10.52 11.10 -12.91
C LYS A 121 11.28 11.32 -11.59
N SER A 122 12.16 12.31 -11.51
CA SER A 122 12.86 12.67 -10.27
C SER A 122 11.96 13.37 -9.25
N GLU A 123 10.82 13.91 -9.67
CA GLU A 123 9.87 14.63 -8.80
C GLU A 123 8.71 13.74 -8.34
N PHE A 124 8.55 12.56 -8.97
CA PHE A 124 7.42 11.67 -8.78
C PHE A 124 7.86 10.21 -8.60
N THR A 125 7.06 9.45 -7.86
CA THR A 125 7.17 8.00 -7.75
C THR A 125 5.88 7.39 -8.28
N ALA A 126 5.99 6.48 -9.25
CA ALA A 126 4.83 5.77 -9.76
C ALA A 126 4.28 4.76 -8.75
N SER A 127 2.98 4.45 -8.82
CA SER A 127 2.30 3.53 -7.89
C SER A 127 2.97 2.17 -7.79
N PHE A 128 3.47 1.61 -8.90
CA PHE A 128 4.19 0.33 -8.92
C PHE A 128 5.60 0.41 -8.31
N ASP A 129 6.18 1.61 -8.21
CA ASP A 129 7.52 1.87 -7.71
C ASP A 129 7.57 2.31 -6.24
N LEU A 130 6.41 2.50 -5.59
CA LEU A 130 6.32 2.89 -4.20
C LEU A 130 7.02 1.86 -3.28
N THR A 131 7.60 2.37 -2.20
CA THR A 131 8.23 1.58 -1.13
C THR A 131 7.63 1.95 0.24
N LEU A 132 7.99 1.21 1.29
CA LEU A 132 7.64 1.56 2.68
C LEU A 132 8.56 2.64 3.26
N GLU A 133 9.51 3.16 2.49
CA GLU A 133 10.51 4.10 2.96
C GLU A 133 9.88 5.42 3.42
N GLY A 134 10.17 5.78 4.68
CA GLY A 134 9.63 6.97 5.33
C GLY A 134 8.17 6.84 5.78
N LYS A 135 7.57 5.63 5.76
CA LYS A 135 6.27 5.34 6.36
C LYS A 135 6.43 4.99 7.84
N ASP A 136 5.49 5.44 8.67
CA ASP A 136 5.43 5.01 10.07
C ASP A 136 4.74 3.65 10.16
N LEU A 137 5.51 2.57 10.16
CA LEU A 137 4.96 1.21 10.27
C LEU A 137 4.24 0.96 11.60
N TYR A 138 4.49 1.76 12.64
CA TYR A 138 3.77 1.64 13.91
C TYR A 138 2.36 2.22 13.85
N GLU A 139 2.01 3.00 12.83
CA GLU A 139 0.70 3.60 12.73
C GLU A 139 -0.39 2.53 12.54
N ILE A 140 -1.41 2.60 13.39
CA ILE A 140 -2.58 1.73 13.35
C ILE A 140 -3.86 2.57 13.42
N ARG A 141 -4.92 2.12 12.77
CA ARG A 141 -6.23 2.78 12.84
C ARG A 141 -6.98 2.37 14.11
N SER A 142 -6.88 1.11 14.49
CA SER A 142 -7.60 0.53 15.62
C SER A 142 -6.91 -0.74 16.10
N SER A 143 -7.28 -1.15 17.30
CA SER A 143 -6.86 -2.43 17.87
C SER A 143 -7.93 -3.02 18.76
N LEU A 144 -7.82 -4.32 19.02
CA LEU A 144 -8.56 -5.02 20.06
C LEU A 144 -7.60 -5.98 20.76
N LEU A 145 -7.59 -5.97 22.09
CA LEU A 145 -6.84 -6.91 22.93
C LEU A 145 -7.80 -7.53 23.94
N LYS A 146 -7.97 -8.86 23.91
CA LYS A 146 -8.88 -9.60 24.80
C LYS A 146 -10.26 -8.93 24.94
N LYS A 147 -10.93 -8.68 23.80
CA LYS A 147 -12.24 -8.00 23.69
C LYS A 147 -12.28 -6.50 24.04
N THR A 148 -11.17 -5.90 24.47
CA THR A 148 -11.12 -4.45 24.71
C THR A 148 -10.72 -3.74 23.41
N GLN A 149 -11.70 -3.09 22.77
CA GLN A 149 -11.47 -2.27 21.58
C GLN A 149 -10.82 -0.93 21.93
N ASP A 150 -9.92 -0.48 21.06
CA ASP A 150 -9.22 0.80 21.19
C ASP A 150 -9.11 1.48 19.83
N PHE A 151 -9.92 2.53 19.67
CA PHE A 151 -9.91 3.40 18.50
C PHE A 151 -9.17 4.71 18.76
N LYS A 152 -8.59 4.91 19.95
CA LYS A 152 -7.92 6.17 20.34
C LYS A 152 -6.42 6.08 20.15
N ASN A 153 -5.81 4.98 20.59
CA ASN A 153 -4.36 4.79 20.44
C ASN A 153 -4.04 4.34 19.01
N LYS A 154 -3.33 5.19 18.27
CA LYS A 154 -2.97 4.97 16.86
C LYS A 154 -1.58 4.39 16.65
N SER A 155 -1.03 3.70 17.66
CA SER A 155 0.32 3.15 17.59
C SER A 155 0.40 1.69 18.06
N PHE A 156 1.07 0.86 17.26
CA PHE A 156 1.36 -0.55 17.56
C PHE A 156 2.34 -0.73 18.74
N ARG A 157 3.05 0.31 19.18
CA ARG A 157 4.06 0.25 20.26
C ARG A 157 3.54 -0.34 21.57
N LYS A 158 2.23 -0.27 21.81
CA LYS A 158 1.58 -0.90 22.96
C LYS A 158 1.73 -2.42 22.94
N PHE A 159 1.67 -3.04 21.77
CA PHE A 159 1.59 -4.48 21.56
C PHE A 159 2.92 -5.11 21.18
N GLY A 160 3.82 -4.35 20.55
CA GLY A 160 5.05 -4.91 19.99
C GLY A 160 5.92 -3.91 19.24
N THR A 161 6.82 -4.45 18.42
CA THR A 161 7.60 -3.70 17.42
C THR A 161 7.29 -4.19 16.02
N ILE A 162 7.40 -3.29 15.05
CA ILE A 162 7.28 -3.62 13.64
C ILE A 162 8.39 -2.90 12.88
N ALA A 163 9.02 -3.60 11.94
CA ALA A 163 10.08 -3.06 11.10
C ALA A 163 10.03 -3.67 9.71
N GLU A 164 10.47 -2.89 8.72
CA GLU A 164 10.85 -3.44 7.42
C GLU A 164 12.18 -4.19 7.58
N VAL A 165 12.28 -5.36 6.94
CA VAL A 165 13.45 -6.24 6.97
C VAL A 165 13.92 -6.56 5.55
N SER A 166 15.17 -6.99 5.43
CA SER A 166 15.70 -7.39 4.12
C SER A 166 15.04 -8.68 3.62
N ALA A 167 14.99 -8.84 2.29
CA ALA A 167 14.57 -10.09 1.65
C ALA A 167 15.41 -11.31 2.12
N GLN A 168 16.68 -11.08 2.44
CA GLN A 168 17.59 -12.11 2.93
C GLN A 168 17.22 -12.57 4.34
N GLU A 169 16.89 -11.64 5.25
CA GLU A 169 16.40 -11.96 6.59
C GLU A 169 15.09 -12.75 6.51
N PHE A 170 14.12 -12.25 5.73
CA PHE A 170 12.84 -12.91 5.52
C PHE A 170 13.00 -14.35 5.02
N LYS A 171 13.83 -14.57 3.99
CA LYS A 171 14.12 -15.92 3.44
C LYS A 171 14.85 -16.82 4.44
N THR A 172 15.67 -16.25 5.32
CA THR A 172 16.38 -17.02 6.34
C THR A 172 15.40 -17.45 7.44
N ALA A 173 14.53 -16.54 7.88
CA ALA A 173 13.49 -16.82 8.86
C ALA A 173 12.47 -17.85 8.34
N SER A 174 12.08 -17.78 7.06
CA SER A 174 11.07 -18.69 6.50
C SER A 174 11.49 -20.16 6.51
N LYS A 175 12.79 -20.45 6.53
CA LYS A 175 13.32 -21.83 6.62
C LYS A 175 13.14 -22.43 8.01
N ASN A 176 13.00 -21.60 9.03
CA ASN A 176 12.87 -21.99 10.43
C ASN A 176 11.49 -21.64 11.00
N ARG A 177 10.49 -21.48 10.14
CA ARG A 177 9.12 -21.18 10.57
C ARG A 177 8.57 -22.28 11.48
N ILE A 178 7.78 -21.90 12.48
CA ILE A 178 7.21 -22.82 13.48
C ILE A 178 5.72 -23.09 13.30
N ASP A 179 5.07 -22.31 12.44
CA ASP A 179 3.69 -22.56 12.09
C ASP A 179 3.57 -23.82 11.23
N GLU A 180 2.51 -24.58 11.47
CA GLU A 180 2.36 -25.88 10.83
C GLU A 180 2.04 -25.76 9.35
N VAL A 181 2.38 -26.82 8.62
CA VAL A 181 2.02 -26.97 7.22
C VAL A 181 0.73 -27.77 7.14
N LEU A 182 -0.26 -27.23 6.43
CA LEU A 182 -1.52 -27.93 6.16
C LEU A 182 -1.25 -29.12 5.24
N VAL A 183 -1.76 -30.30 5.61
CA VAL A 183 -1.55 -31.55 4.87
C VAL A 183 -2.82 -31.99 4.18
N LYS A 184 -2.76 -32.46 2.94
CA LYS A 184 -3.96 -32.98 2.27
C LYS A 184 -4.41 -34.26 2.96
N ASN A 185 -5.66 -34.32 3.40
CA ASN A 185 -6.28 -35.55 3.88
C ASN A 185 -6.79 -36.37 2.68
N PRO A 186 -6.21 -37.55 2.39
CA PRO A 186 -6.63 -38.38 1.25
C PRO A 186 -8.06 -38.91 1.37
N LYS A 187 -8.67 -38.83 2.56
CA LYS A 187 -10.07 -39.18 2.81
C LYS A 187 -11.04 -38.10 2.33
N VAL A 188 -10.57 -36.88 2.07
CA VAL A 188 -11.39 -35.77 1.57
C VAL A 188 -11.24 -35.67 0.05
N LYS A 189 -12.34 -35.80 -0.69
CA LYS A 189 -12.36 -35.79 -2.15
C LYS A 189 -13.56 -35.01 -2.69
N LEU A 190 -13.39 -34.40 -3.86
CA LEU A 190 -14.50 -33.81 -4.61
C LEU A 190 -15.21 -34.92 -5.40
N LYS A 191 -16.50 -35.10 -5.17
CA LYS A 191 -17.36 -36.10 -5.84
C LYS A 191 -18.69 -35.46 -6.17
N ASP A 192 -19.08 -35.49 -7.45
CA ASP A 192 -20.34 -34.92 -7.94
C ASP A 192 -20.57 -33.47 -7.47
N GLY A 193 -19.51 -32.65 -7.51
CA GLY A 193 -19.55 -31.24 -7.07
C GLY A 193 -19.55 -31.02 -5.55
N ASN A 194 -19.53 -32.08 -4.74
CA ASN A 194 -19.54 -32.00 -3.29
C ASN A 194 -18.21 -32.50 -2.69
N TRP A 195 -17.75 -31.84 -1.63
CA TRP A 195 -16.64 -32.36 -0.83
C TRP A 195 -17.15 -33.49 0.06
N VAL A 196 -16.50 -34.66 0.00
CA VAL A 196 -16.89 -35.87 0.71
C VAL A 196 -15.71 -36.38 1.51
N TYR A 197 -15.96 -36.67 2.80
CA TYR A 197 -15.05 -37.40 3.66
C TYR A 197 -15.42 -38.89 3.66
N THR A 198 -14.44 -39.77 3.44
CA THR A 198 -14.65 -41.22 3.45
C THR A 198 -13.83 -41.91 4.54
N GLU A 199 -14.52 -42.61 5.44
CA GLU A 199 -13.88 -43.42 6.48
C GLU A 199 -14.62 -44.73 6.69
N ASN A 200 -13.87 -45.84 6.73
CA ASN A 200 -14.42 -47.19 6.96
C ASN A 200 -15.60 -47.54 6.01
N GLY A 201 -15.54 -47.07 4.76
CA GLY A 201 -16.59 -47.28 3.76
C GLY A 201 -17.83 -46.39 3.92
N LYS A 202 -17.87 -45.52 4.94
CA LYS A 202 -18.93 -44.52 5.12
C LYS A 202 -18.49 -43.20 4.48
N GLU A 203 -19.33 -42.67 3.60
CA GLU A 203 -19.19 -41.32 3.04
C GLU A 203 -19.99 -40.32 3.88
N THR A 204 -19.39 -39.19 4.19
CA THR A 204 -20.02 -38.04 4.84
C THR A 204 -19.81 -36.83 3.95
N THR A 205 -20.90 -36.25 3.45
CA THR A 205 -20.83 -34.99 2.71
C THR A 205 -20.43 -33.87 3.65
N ILE A 206 -19.37 -33.16 3.29
CA ILE A 206 -18.96 -31.92 3.93
C ILE A 206 -19.89 -30.84 3.39
N VAL A 207 -20.93 -30.53 4.16
CA VAL A 207 -21.74 -29.32 3.93
C VAL A 207 -20.81 -28.13 4.10
N GLN A 208 -20.94 -27.09 3.29
CA GLN A 208 -20.10 -25.88 3.38
C GLN A 208 -20.55 -24.99 4.56
N HIS A 209 -19.72 -24.07 5.06
CA HIS A 209 -20.13 -23.11 6.10
C HIS A 209 -21.44 -22.44 5.74
N GLU A 210 -21.53 -22.14 4.46
CA GLU A 210 -22.64 -21.49 3.82
C GLU A 210 -22.86 -22.09 2.43
N ASN A 211 -24.00 -22.78 2.22
CA ASN A 211 -24.60 -22.95 0.88
C ASN A 211 -25.35 -21.65 0.53
N VAL A 212 -24.78 -20.51 0.91
CA VAL A 212 -25.51 -19.25 0.99
C VAL A 212 -25.42 -18.63 -0.38
N HIS A 213 -26.58 -18.59 -1.04
CA HIS A 213 -26.90 -17.43 -1.85
C HIS A 213 -26.77 -16.22 -0.93
N THR A 214 -25.59 -15.62 -0.92
CA THR A 214 -25.47 -14.26 -0.40
C THR A 214 -26.32 -13.37 -1.32
N GLU A 215 -26.69 -12.17 -0.87
CA GLU A 215 -27.31 -11.20 -1.80
C GLU A 215 -26.46 -11.00 -3.07
N ASP A 216 -25.17 -11.34 -2.97
CA ASP A 216 -24.09 -11.19 -3.94
C ASP A 216 -23.59 -12.54 -4.51
N GLY A 217 -24.45 -13.54 -4.67
CA GLY A 217 -24.14 -14.76 -5.43
C GLY A 217 -23.67 -15.98 -4.62
N MET A 218 -23.16 -17.00 -5.34
CA MET A 218 -22.81 -18.33 -4.81
C MET A 218 -21.32 -18.42 -4.45
N LEU A 219 -21.02 -18.79 -3.20
CA LEU A 219 -19.65 -19.06 -2.74
C LEU A 219 -19.09 -20.33 -3.38
N SER A 220 -17.85 -20.25 -3.87
CA SER A 220 -17.06 -21.38 -4.33
C SER A 220 -16.10 -21.85 -3.24
N ASN A 221 -15.83 -23.15 -3.18
CA ASN A 221 -15.09 -23.78 -2.07
C ASN A 221 -13.95 -24.66 -2.55
N GLU A 222 -12.71 -24.28 -2.21
CA GLU A 222 -11.48 -25.01 -2.50
C GLU A 222 -10.97 -25.72 -1.24
N TYR A 223 -10.77 -27.03 -1.29
CA TYR A 223 -10.11 -27.75 -0.18
C TYR A 223 -8.63 -27.39 -0.09
N ILE A 224 -8.21 -26.80 1.03
CA ILE A 224 -6.82 -26.38 1.26
C ILE A 224 -6.01 -27.48 1.92
N GLY A 225 -6.53 -28.14 2.95
CA GLY A 225 -5.85 -29.22 3.66
C GLY A 225 -6.38 -29.37 5.08
N GLN A 226 -5.72 -30.21 5.86
CA GLN A 226 -6.00 -30.47 7.25
C GLN A 226 -4.92 -29.82 8.13
N SER A 227 -5.34 -29.23 9.24
CA SER A 227 -4.47 -28.90 10.36
C SER A 227 -4.18 -30.16 11.18
N PRO A 228 -2.93 -30.67 11.22
CA PRO A 228 -2.60 -31.84 12.04
C PRO A 228 -2.81 -31.59 13.54
N THR A 229 -2.54 -30.37 14.01
CA THR A 229 -2.63 -30.07 15.44
C THR A 229 -4.07 -29.88 15.89
N LEU A 230 -4.87 -29.15 15.12
CA LEU A 230 -6.26 -28.87 15.49
C LEU A 230 -7.21 -29.98 15.06
N ASN A 231 -6.76 -30.88 14.19
CA ASN A 231 -7.58 -31.92 13.55
C ASN A 231 -8.82 -31.34 12.85
N LEU A 232 -8.61 -30.25 12.11
CA LEU A 232 -9.64 -29.55 11.36
C LEU A 232 -9.29 -29.55 9.87
N GLU A 233 -10.27 -29.84 9.02
CA GLU A 233 -10.17 -29.62 7.58
C GLU A 233 -10.37 -28.14 7.29
N ILE A 234 -9.67 -27.60 6.30
CA ILE A 234 -9.67 -26.18 5.97
C ILE A 234 -10.05 -26.02 4.51
N PHE A 235 -11.06 -25.19 4.29
CA PHE A 235 -11.56 -24.82 2.98
C PHE A 235 -11.35 -23.33 2.77
N LYS A 236 -10.98 -22.94 1.57
CA LYS A 236 -10.98 -21.55 1.12
C LYS A 236 -12.31 -21.29 0.44
N GLU A 237 -13.01 -20.26 0.89
CA GLU A 237 -14.32 -19.87 0.41
C GLU A 237 -14.19 -18.49 -0.26
N GLU A 238 -14.66 -18.35 -1.50
CA GLU A 238 -14.59 -17.10 -2.26
C GLU A 238 -15.84 -16.91 -3.13
N SER A 239 -16.34 -15.67 -3.23
CA SER A 239 -17.42 -15.28 -4.14
C SER A 239 -16.84 -14.61 -5.39
N PRO A 240 -17.37 -14.89 -6.60
CA PRO A 240 -16.97 -14.16 -7.80
C PRO A 240 -17.47 -12.70 -7.81
N GLU A 241 -18.46 -12.35 -6.99
CA GLU A 241 -19.09 -11.02 -6.98
C GLU A 241 -18.62 -10.15 -5.81
N VAL A 242 -18.04 -10.76 -4.76
CA VAL A 242 -17.48 -10.07 -3.58
C VAL A 242 -15.98 -10.35 -3.48
N TYR A 243 -15.19 -9.33 -3.17
CA TYR A 243 -13.74 -9.47 -2.99
C TYR A 243 -13.34 -10.21 -1.69
N ASP A 244 -14.32 -10.63 -0.90
CA ASP A 244 -14.08 -11.26 0.39
C ASP A 244 -13.72 -12.74 0.21
N MET A 245 -12.61 -13.13 0.82
CA MET A 245 -12.08 -14.49 0.83
C MET A 245 -11.92 -14.94 2.28
N TYR A 246 -12.44 -16.13 2.58
CA TYR A 246 -12.38 -16.71 3.91
C TYR A 246 -11.70 -18.08 3.88
N TYR A 247 -11.12 -18.48 5.02
CA TYR A 247 -10.65 -19.83 5.25
C TYR A 247 -11.46 -20.41 6.41
N SER A 248 -12.37 -21.31 6.08
CA SER A 248 -13.32 -21.91 7.03
C SER A 248 -12.79 -23.27 7.51
N PHE A 249 -12.95 -23.53 8.80
CA PHE A 249 -12.44 -24.73 9.46
C PHE A 249 -13.58 -25.68 9.80
N TYR A 250 -13.38 -26.93 9.43
CA TYR A 250 -14.36 -28.01 9.48
C TYR A 250 -13.91 -29.11 10.43
N THR A 251 -14.83 -29.53 11.30
CA THR A 251 -14.63 -30.68 12.20
C THR A 251 -15.32 -31.92 11.63
N ILE A 252 -14.62 -33.06 11.66
CA ILE A 252 -15.16 -34.38 11.24
C ILE A 252 -15.93 -35.06 12.41
N LYS A 253 -16.64 -34.28 13.23
CA LYS A 253 -17.49 -34.78 14.35
C LYS A 253 -18.95 -34.95 13.87
N PRO A 254 -19.80 -35.74 14.56
CA PRO A 254 -21.16 -36.07 14.10
C PRO A 254 -22.11 -34.87 13.91
N GLU A 255 -21.74 -33.68 14.38
CA GLU A 255 -22.39 -32.42 14.05
C GLU A 255 -21.41 -31.55 13.26
N VAL A 256 -21.70 -31.37 11.98
CA VAL A 256 -20.94 -30.49 11.08
C VAL A 256 -21.12 -29.05 11.54
N ASN A 257 -20.01 -28.37 11.86
CA ASN A 257 -20.06 -26.95 12.20
C ASN A 257 -18.78 -26.23 11.77
N PHE A 258 -18.95 -25.08 11.13
CA PHE A 258 -17.90 -24.12 10.78
C PHE A 258 -18.01 -22.92 11.70
N ARG A 259 -17.65 -23.11 12.97
CA ARG A 259 -17.62 -22.00 13.94
C ARG A 259 -16.40 -21.12 13.81
N THR A 260 -15.45 -21.53 12.98
CA THR A 260 -14.09 -21.03 12.98
C THR A 260 -13.71 -20.69 11.55
N PHE A 261 -13.34 -19.42 11.33
CA PHE A 261 -12.88 -18.95 10.03
C PHE A 261 -11.78 -17.89 10.22
N THR A 262 -11.02 -17.63 9.15
CA THR A 262 -10.05 -16.53 9.08
C THR A 262 -10.24 -15.73 7.79
N GLY A 263 -10.02 -14.41 7.84
CA GLY A 263 -10.10 -13.52 6.66
C GLY A 263 -8.87 -13.55 5.75
N GLY A 264 -7.93 -14.45 6.02
CA GLY A 264 -6.70 -14.67 5.25
C GLY A 264 -6.19 -16.08 5.48
N TYR A 265 -5.16 -16.49 4.73
CA TYR A 265 -4.57 -17.82 4.89
C TYR A 265 -4.15 -18.02 6.35
N PRO A 266 -4.50 -19.14 7.00
CA PRO A 266 -4.26 -19.32 8.42
C PRO A 266 -2.83 -19.77 8.73
N GLN A 267 -2.23 -19.15 9.73
CA GLN A 267 -0.92 -19.51 10.29
C GLN A 267 -1.18 -20.03 11.70
N ILE A 268 -0.97 -21.34 11.86
CA ILE A 268 -1.35 -22.07 13.07
C ILE A 268 -0.08 -22.41 13.84
N ILE A 269 0.00 -22.01 15.11
CA ILE A 269 1.13 -22.38 16.00
C ILE A 269 0.70 -23.56 16.89
N PRO A 270 1.24 -24.77 16.68
CA PRO A 270 0.79 -25.96 17.38
C PRO A 270 0.85 -25.85 18.91
N GLY A 271 1.99 -25.43 19.46
CA GLY A 271 2.21 -25.37 20.90
C GLY A 271 1.34 -24.36 21.66
N LYS A 272 0.56 -23.54 20.94
CA LYS A 272 -0.28 -22.48 21.53
C LYS A 272 -1.75 -22.59 21.15
N ASN A 273 -2.11 -23.48 20.23
CA ASN A 273 -3.40 -23.51 19.55
C ASN A 273 -3.80 -22.12 19.02
N TRP A 274 -2.82 -21.34 18.53
CA TRP A 274 -3.09 -20.04 17.94
C TRP A 274 -3.42 -20.23 16.47
N ILE A 275 -4.45 -19.52 16.02
CA ILE A 275 -4.79 -19.35 14.62
C ILE A 275 -4.66 -17.87 14.36
N SER A 276 -3.70 -17.50 13.53
CA SER A 276 -3.47 -16.11 13.12
C SER A 276 -3.64 -15.96 11.64
N TYR A 277 -3.86 -14.72 11.19
CA TYR A 277 -3.88 -14.38 9.78
C TYR A 277 -3.57 -12.90 9.59
N VAL A 278 -3.19 -12.58 8.36
CA VAL A 278 -3.08 -11.22 7.85
C VAL A 278 -3.84 -11.11 6.53
N ASN A 279 -4.58 -10.03 6.36
CA ASN A 279 -5.32 -9.76 5.13
C ASN A 279 -5.33 -8.26 4.83
N SER A 280 -5.44 -7.92 3.54
CA SER A 280 -5.64 -6.54 3.12
C SER A 280 -7.03 -6.09 3.54
N ASN A 281 -7.11 -4.95 4.23
CA ASN A 281 -8.38 -4.36 4.62
C ASN A 281 -8.95 -3.55 3.43
N ASN A 282 -10.26 -3.64 3.22
CA ASN A 282 -10.95 -2.99 2.10
C ASN A 282 -10.87 -1.46 2.18
N ASP A 283 -10.81 -0.88 3.39
CA ASP A 283 -10.61 0.55 3.58
C ASP A 283 -9.12 0.93 3.48
N VAL A 284 -8.32 0.54 4.48
CA VAL A 284 -6.94 1.02 4.63
C VAL A 284 -6.04 -0.07 5.22
N GLY A 285 -4.93 -0.30 4.52
CA GLY A 285 -3.82 -1.14 4.97
C GLY A 285 -4.20 -2.61 5.17
N SER A 286 -3.81 -3.19 6.31
CA SER A 286 -3.94 -4.63 6.59
C SER A 286 -4.43 -4.90 8.00
N ASP A 287 -5.25 -5.93 8.14
CA ASP A 287 -5.61 -6.49 9.43
C ASP A 287 -4.66 -7.62 9.81
N PHE A 288 -4.25 -7.64 11.08
CA PHE A 288 -3.47 -8.71 11.69
C PHE A 288 -4.21 -9.22 12.92
N THR A 289 -4.58 -10.50 12.90
CA THR A 289 -5.42 -11.11 13.93
C THR A 289 -4.74 -12.34 14.51
N ILE A 290 -4.88 -12.52 15.82
CA ILE A 290 -4.47 -13.73 16.55
C ILE A 290 -5.65 -14.20 17.38
N ASN A 291 -6.10 -15.41 17.11
CA ASN A 291 -7.14 -16.11 17.84
C ASN A 291 -6.54 -17.34 18.55
N LYS A 292 -7.16 -17.78 19.63
CA LYS A 292 -6.87 -19.06 20.30
C LYS A 292 -8.02 -20.02 20.05
N TYR A 293 -7.72 -21.19 19.51
CA TYR A 293 -8.70 -22.24 19.32
C TYR A 293 -8.97 -22.99 20.63
N ALA A 294 -10.25 -23.14 20.96
CA ALA A 294 -10.74 -23.89 22.10
C ALA A 294 -11.53 -25.12 21.63
N GLU A 295 -10.85 -26.27 21.57
CA GLU A 295 -11.42 -27.53 21.05
C GLU A 295 -12.70 -27.97 21.77
N GLN A 296 -12.81 -27.68 23.07
CA GLN A 296 -13.95 -28.07 23.92
C GLN A 296 -15.28 -27.46 23.45
N VAL A 297 -15.23 -26.25 22.91
CA VAL A 297 -16.40 -25.51 22.40
C VAL A 297 -16.38 -25.39 20.87
N SER A 298 -15.35 -25.96 20.23
CA SER A 298 -15.02 -25.86 18.81
C SER A 298 -15.10 -24.41 18.32
N ASP A 299 -14.50 -23.47 19.04
CA ASP A 299 -14.63 -22.02 18.78
C ASP A 299 -13.28 -21.30 18.94
N GLN A 300 -13.21 -20.05 18.50
CA GLN A 300 -12.05 -19.17 18.59
C GLN A 300 -12.27 -18.03 19.59
N GLU A 301 -11.31 -17.84 20.49
CA GLU A 301 -11.21 -16.64 21.31
C GLU A 301 -10.29 -15.61 20.63
N ASN A 302 -10.78 -14.42 20.32
CA ASN A 302 -9.95 -13.34 19.80
C ASN A 302 -9.00 -12.79 20.88
N LEU A 303 -7.70 -12.97 20.65
CA LEU A 303 -6.64 -12.49 21.53
C LEU A 303 -6.18 -11.08 21.14
N LEU A 304 -5.94 -10.88 19.85
CA LEU A 304 -5.43 -9.64 19.27
C LEU A 304 -6.04 -9.37 17.91
N TYR A 305 -6.39 -8.12 17.65
CA TYR A 305 -6.62 -7.59 16.31
C TYR A 305 -5.94 -6.22 16.19
N ILE A 306 -5.28 -5.98 15.06
CA ILE A 306 -4.61 -4.72 14.71
C ILE A 306 -4.96 -4.36 13.28
N ASN A 307 -5.40 -3.12 13.04
CA ASN A 307 -5.54 -2.57 11.68
C ASN A 307 -4.37 -1.63 11.37
N PHE A 308 -3.35 -2.14 10.67
CA PHE A 308 -2.22 -1.35 10.17
C PHE A 308 -2.63 -0.50 8.98
N THR A 309 -2.07 0.69 8.83
CA THR A 309 -2.51 1.64 7.78
C THR A 309 -1.60 1.69 6.55
N ASN A 310 -0.33 1.31 6.69
CA ASN A 310 0.72 1.68 5.73
C ASN A 310 1.12 0.58 4.72
N PHE A 311 0.58 -0.63 4.87
CA PHE A 311 0.85 -1.73 3.95
C PHE A 311 -0.36 -2.65 3.72
N LYS A 312 -0.38 -3.34 2.58
CA LYS A 312 -1.29 -4.42 2.19
C LYS A 312 -0.52 -5.74 2.06
N ILE A 313 -1.16 -6.88 2.31
CA ILE A 313 -0.48 -8.18 2.15
C ILE A 313 -0.25 -8.45 0.65
N ALA A 314 0.96 -8.90 0.29
CA ALA A 314 1.29 -9.19 -1.11
C ALA A 314 0.86 -10.60 -1.54
N ASP A 315 1.01 -11.56 -0.63
CA ASP A 315 0.61 -12.95 -0.80
C ASP A 315 0.24 -13.51 0.58
N HIS A 316 -1.02 -13.91 0.76
CA HIS A 316 -1.51 -14.45 2.02
C HIS A 316 -0.73 -15.69 2.49
N LYS A 317 -0.13 -16.46 1.58
CA LYS A 317 0.68 -17.65 1.90
C LYS A 317 2.11 -17.31 2.29
N LYS A 318 2.58 -16.08 2.05
CA LYS A 318 3.91 -15.59 2.44
C LYS A 318 3.87 -14.78 3.72
N ALA A 319 3.15 -15.31 4.70
CA ALA A 319 3.19 -14.86 6.08
C ALA A 319 3.36 -16.08 7.00
N PHE A 320 4.17 -15.94 8.04
CA PHE A 320 4.55 -17.07 8.90
C PHE A 320 5.09 -16.60 10.26
N TRP A 321 5.05 -17.51 11.23
CA TRP A 321 5.71 -17.33 12.53
C TRP A 321 7.11 -17.94 12.49
N ALA A 322 8.13 -17.15 12.81
CA ALA A 322 9.50 -17.66 12.96
C ALA A 322 9.75 -18.26 14.36
N ASP A 323 9.00 -17.78 15.35
CA ASP A 323 8.99 -18.28 16.73
C ASP A 323 7.65 -17.88 17.38
N ASN A 324 7.58 -17.93 18.71
CA ASN A 324 6.37 -17.72 19.48
C ASN A 324 5.88 -16.26 19.53
N ASP A 325 6.68 -15.30 19.10
CA ASP A 325 6.41 -13.87 19.21
C ASP A 325 6.86 -13.07 17.97
N THR A 326 7.52 -13.70 17.01
CA THR A 326 8.00 -13.10 15.76
C THR A 326 7.19 -13.59 14.55
N PHE A 327 6.48 -12.66 13.91
CA PHE A 327 5.74 -12.89 12.67
C PHE A 327 6.36 -12.13 11.50
N TYR A 328 6.41 -12.74 10.33
CA TYR A 328 6.89 -12.13 9.10
C TYR A 328 5.81 -12.13 8.03
N ALA A 329 5.82 -11.12 7.16
CA ALA A 329 4.94 -11.05 6.00
C ALA A 329 5.61 -10.35 4.80
N GLU A 330 5.31 -10.80 3.58
CA GLU A 330 5.57 -10.06 2.34
C GLU A 330 4.41 -9.12 2.05
N VAL A 331 4.70 -7.83 1.85
CA VAL A 331 3.69 -6.77 1.79
C VAL A 331 3.97 -5.80 0.64
N PHE A 332 2.97 -4.98 0.34
CA PHE A 332 3.03 -3.83 -0.55
C PHE A 332 2.69 -2.55 0.21
N PRO A 333 3.23 -1.37 -0.14
CA PRO A 333 2.71 -0.10 0.37
C PRO A 333 1.22 0.07 0.03
N THR A 334 0.42 0.64 0.94
CA THR A 334 -1.05 0.72 0.79
C THR A 334 -1.53 1.31 -0.54
N ASN A 335 -0.82 2.33 -1.04
CA ASN A 335 -1.21 3.05 -2.27
C ASN A 335 -0.49 2.53 -3.53
N SER A 336 0.25 1.43 -3.41
CA SER A 336 0.88 0.82 -4.58
C SER A 336 -0.14 0.04 -5.40
N ALA A 337 0.05 0.00 -6.71
CA ALA A 337 -0.81 -0.69 -7.65
C ALA A 337 0.03 -1.18 -8.84
N PRO A 338 -0.28 -2.34 -9.43
CA PRO A 338 0.40 -2.81 -10.61
C PRO A 338 0.02 -1.93 -11.81
N ALA A 339 0.84 -1.97 -12.85
CA ALA A 339 0.54 -1.35 -14.14
C ALA A 339 0.80 -2.37 -15.26
N LYS A 340 0.37 -2.06 -16.49
CA LYS A 340 0.57 -2.97 -17.63
C LYS A 340 2.05 -3.33 -17.78
N GLY A 341 2.38 -4.62 -17.59
CA GLY A 341 3.75 -5.13 -17.66
C GLY A 341 4.65 -4.79 -16.47
N LYS A 342 4.10 -4.21 -15.39
CA LYS A 342 4.85 -3.80 -14.19
C LYS A 342 4.17 -4.31 -12.92
N ASN A 343 4.93 -5.03 -12.11
CA ASN A 343 4.48 -5.50 -10.80
C ASN A 343 4.80 -4.44 -9.73
N GLN A 344 4.00 -4.45 -8.66
CA GLN A 344 4.31 -3.68 -7.46
C GLN A 344 5.63 -4.14 -6.83
N LYS A 345 6.38 -3.22 -6.24
CA LYS A 345 7.53 -3.55 -5.41
C LYS A 345 7.08 -4.13 -4.07
N THR A 346 7.44 -5.38 -3.82
CA THR A 346 7.25 -6.00 -2.50
C THR A 346 8.25 -5.44 -1.49
N ALA A 347 7.84 -5.43 -0.22
CA ALA A 347 8.66 -5.24 0.94
C ALA A 347 8.42 -6.38 1.94
N TYR A 348 9.28 -6.52 2.93
CA TYR A 348 9.16 -7.56 3.95
C TYR A 348 9.07 -6.92 5.32
N ILE A 349 8.12 -7.33 6.14
CA ILE A 349 7.97 -6.83 7.50
C ILE A 349 8.20 -7.93 8.53
N LYS A 350 8.66 -7.50 9.70
CA LYS A 350 8.79 -8.30 10.91
C LYS A 350 7.98 -7.64 12.01
N ILE A 351 7.05 -8.38 12.60
CA ILE A 351 6.25 -8.00 13.76
C ILE A 351 6.76 -8.82 14.95
N GLN A 352 7.23 -8.15 15.99
CA GLN A 352 7.58 -8.76 17.27
C GLN A 352 6.53 -8.40 18.30
N LEU A 353 5.83 -9.37 18.87
CA LEU A 353 4.94 -9.14 19.99
C LEU A 353 5.73 -8.93 21.29
N LYS A 354 5.14 -8.20 22.24
CA LYS A 354 5.69 -8.15 23.59
C LYS A 354 5.57 -9.51 24.30
N PRO A 355 6.56 -9.87 25.13
CA PRO A 355 6.43 -11.01 26.03
C PRO A 355 5.17 -10.89 26.91
N ASN A 356 4.48 -12.00 27.15
CA ASN A 356 3.30 -12.08 28.02
C ASN A 356 2.18 -11.09 27.67
N LEU A 357 1.97 -10.82 26.37
CA LEU A 357 0.91 -9.93 25.90
C LEU A 357 -0.51 -10.47 26.21
N PHE A 358 -0.65 -11.80 26.28
CA PHE A 358 -1.91 -12.52 26.50
C PHE A 358 -1.95 -13.24 27.84
#